data_AF-A0A937PE62-F1
#
_entry.id   AF-A0A937PE62-F1
#
_cell.length_a   1.000
_cell.length_b   1.000
_cell.length_c   1.000
_cell.angle_alpha   90.00
_cell.angle_beta   90.00
_cell.angle_gamma   90.00
#
_symmetry.space_group_name_H-M   'P 1'
#
loop_
_entity.id
_entity.type
_entity.pdbx_description
1 polymer ?
#
loop_
_entity_poly.entity_id
_entity_poly.type
_entity_poly.pdbx_seq_one_letter_code
_entity_poly.pdbx_strand_id
1 'polypeptide(L)'
;MRKSIWAIVFVLSFFIMGCSAHNPFIVKNTYNTATESSYSSHTNKVYLTKETLSTKDYKYEVVSRIDVGKVWYGNSKDVYESMAAMARKLGADAVIEVNAWYQPSGFSWAAPHGSGTAIKFTGKIPTDFPGIEGKWR
;
A
#
# COMPACT_ATOMS: atom_id res chain seq x y z
N MET A 1 -26.55 -1.63 -60.95
CA MET A 1 -27.78 -2.14 -60.30
C MET A 1 -27.65 -1.92 -58.80
N ARG A 2 -28.65 -1.24 -58.22
CA ARG A 2 -28.79 -0.89 -56.79
C ARG A 2 -29.07 -2.13 -55.94
N LYS A 3 -28.61 -2.13 -54.68
CA LYS A 3 -29.08 -2.85 -53.46
C LYS A 3 -27.84 -3.09 -52.57
N SER A 4 -27.76 -2.80 -51.28
CA SER A 4 -28.74 -2.37 -50.28
C SER A 4 -27.98 -1.65 -49.15
N ILE A 5 -28.41 -0.43 -48.87
CA ILE A 5 -27.82 0.53 -47.90
C ILE A 5 -28.32 0.28 -46.45
N TRP A 6 -28.98 -0.83 -46.15
CA TRP A 6 -29.85 -0.92 -44.95
C TRP A 6 -29.53 -2.02 -43.91
N ALA A 7 -28.36 -2.67 -43.97
CA ALA A 7 -28.02 -3.74 -43.00
C ALA A 7 -26.80 -3.47 -42.12
N ILE A 8 -26.18 -2.28 -42.22
CA ILE A 8 -24.91 -1.97 -41.53
C ILE A 8 -25.14 -1.10 -40.26
N VAL A 9 -26.39 -0.74 -39.95
CA VAL A 9 -26.70 0.24 -38.90
C VAL A 9 -26.91 -0.39 -37.50
N PHE A 10 -27.03 -1.72 -37.36
CA PHE A 10 -27.48 -2.30 -36.08
C PHE A 10 -26.49 -3.20 -35.33
N VAL A 11 -25.29 -3.49 -35.86
CA VAL A 11 -24.32 -4.38 -35.19
C VAL A 11 -23.11 -3.60 -34.61
N LEU A 12 -23.18 -2.26 -34.60
CA LEU A 12 -22.08 -1.40 -34.18
C LEU A 12 -22.26 -0.79 -32.77
N SER A 13 -23.01 -1.45 -31.86
CA SER A 13 -23.40 -0.85 -30.57
C SER A 13 -23.08 -1.67 -29.31
N PHE A 14 -22.17 -2.66 -29.34
CA PHE A 14 -21.97 -3.50 -28.14
C PHE A 14 -20.52 -3.91 -27.83
N PHE A 15 -19.55 -3.01 -28.00
CA PHE A 15 -18.15 -3.26 -27.58
C PHE A 15 -17.46 -2.06 -26.90
N ILE A 16 -18.18 -1.35 -26.03
CA ILE A 16 -17.52 -0.34 -25.18
C ILE A 16 -17.99 -0.46 -23.71
N MET A 17 -17.90 -1.67 -23.15
CA MET A 17 -17.66 -1.81 -21.71
C MET A 17 -16.16 -1.66 -21.47
N GLY A 18 -15.69 -0.42 -21.50
CA GLY A 18 -14.39 -0.07 -20.95
C GLY A 18 -14.47 -0.22 -19.43
N CYS A 19 -13.89 -1.28 -18.88
CA CYS A 19 -13.69 -1.42 -17.45
C CYS A 19 -12.92 -0.19 -16.92
N SER A 20 -13.35 0.29 -15.75
CA SER A 20 -12.84 1.45 -15.04
C SER A 20 -11.32 1.64 -15.16
N ALA A 21 -10.92 2.86 -15.48
CA ALA A 21 -9.54 3.32 -15.49
C ALA A 21 -8.88 3.18 -14.11
N HIS A 22 -8.37 2.00 -13.78
CA HIS A 22 -7.20 1.89 -12.91
C HIS A 22 -6.00 2.20 -13.80
N ASN A 23 -5.48 3.42 -13.69
CA ASN A 23 -4.31 3.81 -14.48
C ASN A 23 -3.11 3.00 -13.94
N PRO A 24 -2.51 2.08 -14.73
CA PRO A 24 -1.40 1.25 -14.24
C PRO A 24 -0.11 2.07 -14.04
N PHE A 25 -0.10 3.31 -14.50
CA PHE A 25 1.03 4.21 -14.43
C PHE A 25 0.88 5.23 -13.29
N ILE A 26 1.77 5.10 -12.32
CA ILE A 26 1.85 5.99 -11.16
C ILE A 26 2.66 7.23 -11.54
N VAL A 27 1.97 8.35 -11.67
CA VAL A 27 2.55 9.64 -12.08
C VAL A 27 3.01 10.50 -10.89
N LYS A 28 2.70 10.12 -9.65
CA LYS A 28 3.09 10.81 -8.40
C LYS A 28 3.43 9.81 -7.30
N ASN A 29 4.33 10.18 -6.38
CA ASN A 29 4.67 9.27 -5.27
C ASN A 29 3.40 8.99 -4.48
N THR A 30 3.10 7.72 -4.27
CA THR A 30 1.93 7.31 -3.50
C THR A 30 2.31 7.37 -2.03
N TYR A 31 1.51 8.10 -1.27
CA TYR A 31 1.39 7.96 0.17
C TYR A 31 -0.12 7.97 0.41
N ASN A 32 -0.70 6.92 0.98
CA ASN A 32 -2.10 7.02 1.38
C ASN A 32 -2.25 8.22 2.33
N THR A 33 -3.23 9.07 2.04
CA THR A 33 -3.61 10.15 2.94
C THR A 33 -3.98 9.49 4.26
N ALA A 34 -3.24 9.80 5.32
CA ALA A 34 -3.55 9.34 6.66
C ALA A 34 -5.02 9.68 6.95
N THR A 35 -5.87 8.66 7.02
CA THR A 35 -7.16 8.79 7.70
C THR A 35 -6.85 9.31 9.10
N GLU A 36 -7.58 10.34 9.56
CA GLU A 36 -7.32 10.94 10.88
C GLU A 36 -7.17 9.85 11.93
N SER A 37 -5.94 9.69 12.42
CA SER A 37 -5.61 8.73 13.46
C SER A 37 -5.97 9.36 14.79
N SER A 38 -6.57 8.57 15.68
CA SER A 38 -6.82 8.96 17.08
C SER A 38 -5.51 9.10 17.88
N TYR A 39 -4.38 8.68 17.32
CA TYR A 39 -3.08 8.69 17.96
C TYR A 39 -2.19 9.84 17.50
N SER A 40 -1.45 10.42 18.45
CA SER A 40 -0.44 11.43 18.16
C SER A 40 0.76 10.82 17.46
N SER A 41 1.31 11.54 16.48
CA SER A 41 2.56 11.17 15.82
C SER A 41 3.72 11.06 16.82
N HIS A 42 4.68 10.17 16.56
CA HIS A 42 5.88 10.00 17.39
C HIS A 42 7.15 9.74 16.58
N THR A 43 8.31 9.81 17.23
CA THR A 43 9.64 9.58 16.62
C THR A 43 10.24 8.22 16.96
N ASN A 44 9.57 7.42 17.79
CA ASN A 44 10.04 6.08 18.17
C ASN A 44 10.20 5.14 16.97
N LYS A 45 11.02 4.10 17.16
CA LYS A 45 11.14 3.04 16.16
C LYS A 45 9.82 2.29 16.00
N VAL A 46 9.53 1.86 14.77
CA VAL A 46 8.35 1.10 14.40
C VAL A 46 8.81 -0.29 13.96
N TYR A 47 8.14 -1.34 14.44
CA TYR A 47 8.45 -2.71 14.05
C TYR A 47 7.80 -3.03 12.70
N LEU A 48 8.57 -3.48 11.71
CA LEU A 48 8.07 -3.90 10.41
C LEU A 48 8.22 -5.42 10.26
N THR A 49 7.13 -6.12 9.95
CA THR A 49 7.13 -7.56 9.66
C THR A 49 6.26 -7.89 8.46
N LYS A 50 6.66 -8.90 7.68
CA LYS A 50 5.85 -9.45 6.59
C LYS A 50 4.72 -10.33 7.10
N GLU A 51 4.84 -10.81 8.32
CA GLU A 51 3.90 -11.73 8.94
C GLU A 51 2.75 -10.96 9.61
N THR A 52 1.66 -11.68 9.86
CA THR A 52 0.55 -11.16 10.67
C THR A 52 0.83 -11.49 12.14
N LEU A 53 0.39 -10.62 13.05
CA LEU A 53 0.51 -10.89 14.49
C LEU A 53 -0.77 -11.54 15.00
N SER A 54 -0.65 -12.61 15.77
CA SER A 54 -1.79 -13.24 16.43
C SER A 54 -2.35 -12.33 17.52
N THR A 55 -3.65 -12.05 17.48
CA THR A 55 -4.36 -11.25 18.51
C THR A 55 -4.49 -11.98 19.84
N LYS A 56 -4.18 -13.28 19.89
CA LYS A 56 -4.12 -14.05 21.14
C LYS A 56 -2.87 -13.71 21.96
N ASP A 57 -1.75 -13.50 21.27
CA ASP A 57 -0.44 -13.28 21.88
C ASP A 57 -0.16 -11.78 22.05
N TYR A 58 -0.72 -10.95 21.15
CA TYR A 58 -0.49 -9.52 21.12
C TYR A 58 -1.81 -8.74 21.07
N LYS A 59 -2.01 -7.83 22.01
CA LYS A 59 -3.16 -6.93 22.01
C LYS A 59 -2.82 -5.66 21.23
N TYR A 60 -3.45 -5.50 20.08
CA TYR A 60 -3.28 -4.34 19.21
C TYR A 60 -4.58 -3.98 18.51
N GLU A 61 -4.65 -2.76 18.01
CA GLU A 61 -5.70 -2.28 17.12
C GLU A 61 -5.10 -1.84 15.78
N VAL A 62 -5.92 -1.90 14.74
CA VAL A 62 -5.54 -1.47 13.39
C VAL A 62 -5.78 0.02 13.29
N VAL A 63 -4.72 0.78 13.02
CA VAL A 63 -4.79 2.24 12.85
C VAL A 63 -5.20 2.58 11.41
N SER A 64 -4.45 2.06 10.42
CA SER A 64 -4.73 2.32 9.01
C SER A 64 -3.92 1.40 8.10
N ARG A 65 -4.33 1.30 6.82
CA ARG A 65 -3.52 0.67 5.78
C ARG A 65 -2.57 1.69 5.16
N ILE A 66 -1.28 1.37 5.18
CA ILE A 66 -0.22 2.19 4.58
C ILE A 66 0.11 1.64 3.20
N ASP A 67 0.05 2.50 2.20
CA ASP A 67 0.62 2.26 0.87
C ASP A 67 1.62 3.37 0.56
N VAL A 68 2.82 2.96 0.15
CA VAL A 68 3.91 3.85 -0.27
C VAL A 68 4.47 3.44 -1.61
N GLY A 69 4.78 4.43 -2.43
CA GLY A 69 5.19 4.22 -3.80
C GLY A 69 6.10 5.31 -4.32
N LYS A 70 7.14 4.93 -5.05
CA LYS A 70 7.97 5.87 -5.79
C LYS A 70 7.52 5.94 -7.26
N VAL A 71 7.71 7.11 -7.86
CA VAL A 71 7.50 7.34 -9.31
C VAL A 71 8.75 7.05 -10.13
N TRP A 72 9.91 7.06 -9.47
CA TRP A 72 11.21 6.86 -10.11
C TRP A 72 11.84 5.56 -9.60
N TYR A 73 12.92 5.14 -10.26
CA TYR A 73 13.75 4.04 -9.78
C TYR A 73 14.24 4.28 -8.35
N GLY A 74 14.46 3.20 -7.60
CA GLY A 74 14.94 3.26 -6.23
C GLY A 74 15.05 1.88 -5.60
N ASN A 75 15.36 1.84 -4.31
CA ASN A 75 15.52 0.59 -3.55
C ASN A 75 14.30 0.33 -2.67
N SER A 76 13.90 -0.94 -2.55
CA SER A 76 12.90 -1.42 -1.58
C SER A 76 13.23 -1.04 -0.13
N LYS A 77 14.51 -0.85 0.22
CA LYS A 77 14.92 -0.34 1.54
C LYS A 77 14.27 1.00 1.86
N ASP A 78 14.21 1.92 0.89
CA ASP A 78 13.64 3.25 1.07
C ASP A 78 12.12 3.19 1.26
N VAL A 79 11.48 2.17 0.66
CA VAL A 79 10.05 1.91 0.86
C VAL A 79 9.79 1.53 2.31
N TYR A 80 10.57 0.63 2.90
CA TYR A 80 10.42 0.24 4.31
C TYR A 80 10.63 1.43 5.27
N GLU A 81 11.62 2.28 5.02
CA GLU A 81 11.82 3.51 5.81
C GLU A 81 10.63 4.48 5.65
N SER A 82 10.07 4.58 4.44
CA SER A 82 8.88 5.41 4.17
C SER A 82 7.63 4.87 4.87
N MET A 83 7.46 3.54 4.92
CA MET A 83 6.40 2.88 5.68
C MET A 83 6.52 3.18 7.16
N ALA A 84 7.73 3.05 7.73
CA ALA A 84 7.99 3.38 9.14
C ALA A 84 7.70 4.86 9.44
N ALA A 85 8.11 5.77 8.55
CA ALA A 85 7.81 7.20 8.70
C ALA A 85 6.31 7.49 8.64
N MET A 86 5.55 6.81 7.79
CA MET A 86 4.08 6.94 7.74
C MET A 86 3.42 6.37 8.99
N ALA A 87 3.87 5.21 9.48
CA ALA A 87 3.38 4.62 10.73
C ALA A 87 3.60 5.56 11.92
N ARG A 88 4.79 6.18 12.01
CA ARG A 88 5.12 7.21 13.00
C ARG A 88 4.19 8.42 12.95
N LYS A 89 3.87 8.90 11.74
CA LYS A 89 2.91 10.01 11.56
C LYS A 89 1.51 9.64 12.02
N LEU A 90 1.12 8.38 11.82
CA LEU A 90 -0.15 7.81 12.27
C LEU A 90 -0.15 7.44 13.77
N GLY A 91 0.99 7.54 14.46
CA GLY A 91 1.13 7.16 15.85
C GLY A 91 1.15 5.64 16.09
N ALA A 92 1.37 4.84 15.05
CA ALA A 92 1.40 3.38 15.10
C ALA A 92 2.76 2.84 15.55
N ASP A 93 2.74 1.74 16.31
CA ASP A 93 3.93 1.12 16.90
C ASP A 93 4.56 0.05 15.99
N ALA A 94 3.76 -0.56 15.12
CA ALA A 94 4.22 -1.56 14.18
C ALA A 94 3.46 -1.50 12.86
N VAL A 95 4.07 -2.08 11.81
CA VAL A 95 3.43 -2.36 10.52
C VAL A 95 3.58 -3.85 10.25
N ILE A 96 2.44 -4.52 10.11
CA ILE A 96 2.34 -5.95 9.83
C ILE A 96 1.97 -6.17 8.36
N GLU A 97 2.12 -7.41 7.89
CA GLU A 97 1.78 -7.79 6.52
C GLU A 97 2.49 -6.93 5.47
N VAL A 98 3.74 -6.55 5.79
CA VAL A 98 4.57 -5.71 4.95
C VAL A 98 4.91 -6.43 3.65
N ASN A 99 4.53 -5.84 2.53
CA ASN A 99 4.86 -6.31 1.19
C ASN A 99 5.62 -5.21 0.45
N ALA A 100 6.62 -5.60 -0.34
CA ALA A 100 7.32 -4.70 -1.24
C ALA A 100 7.46 -5.36 -2.61
N TRP A 101 7.17 -4.61 -3.67
CA TRP A 101 7.24 -5.07 -5.05
C TRP A 101 7.73 -3.94 -5.95
N TYR A 102 7.98 -4.27 -7.20
CA TYR A 102 8.28 -3.30 -8.25
C TYR A 102 7.14 -3.30 -9.26
N GLN A 103 6.73 -2.12 -9.70
CA GLN A 103 5.74 -1.97 -10.76
C GLN A 103 6.07 -0.80 -11.69
N PRO A 104 5.52 -0.81 -12.91
CA PRO A 104 5.64 0.33 -13.81
C PRO A 104 5.01 1.59 -13.19
N SER A 105 5.62 2.72 -13.48
CA SER A 105 5.20 4.05 -13.07
C SER A 105 5.44 5.02 -14.22
N GLY A 106 4.92 6.24 -14.13
CA GLY A 106 4.96 7.22 -15.21
C GLY A 106 6.38 7.53 -15.70
N PHE A 107 7.42 7.23 -14.92
CA PHE A 107 8.79 7.48 -15.29
C PHE A 107 9.79 6.36 -14.96
N SER A 108 9.32 5.18 -14.53
CA SER A 108 10.17 4.03 -14.26
C SER A 108 9.42 2.74 -14.56
N TRP A 109 10.09 1.83 -15.27
CA TRP A 109 9.55 0.49 -15.59
C TRP A 109 9.56 -0.46 -14.38
N ALA A 110 10.31 -0.11 -13.33
CA ALA A 110 10.41 -0.85 -12.09
C ALA A 110 10.59 0.14 -10.93
N ALA A 111 9.51 0.81 -10.53
CA ALA A 111 9.52 1.67 -9.36
C ALA A 111 9.17 0.86 -8.10
N PRO A 112 9.89 1.08 -6.98
CA PRO A 112 9.65 0.35 -5.76
C PRO A 112 8.36 0.83 -5.08
N HIS A 113 7.56 -0.14 -4.64
CA HIS A 113 6.31 0.03 -3.94
C HIS A 113 6.26 -0.84 -2.70
N GLY A 114 5.44 -0.44 -1.73
CA GLY A 114 5.14 -1.26 -0.58
C GLY A 114 3.81 -0.94 0.06
N SER A 115 3.28 -1.95 0.74
CA SER A 115 2.02 -1.89 1.46
C SER A 115 2.12 -2.63 2.79
N GLY A 116 1.29 -2.25 3.74
CA GLY A 116 1.19 -2.94 5.02
C GLY A 116 0.10 -2.34 5.90
N THR A 117 -0.14 -2.98 7.03
CA THR A 117 -1.19 -2.56 7.98
C THR A 117 -0.52 -1.98 9.22
N ALA A 118 -0.72 -0.68 9.48
CA ALA A 118 -0.23 -0.04 10.68
C ALA A 118 -1.13 -0.38 11.88
N ILE A 119 -0.49 -0.77 12.97
CA ILE A 119 -1.14 -1.19 14.20
C ILE A 119 -0.60 -0.42 15.41
N LYS A 120 -1.46 -0.24 16.40
CA LYS A 120 -1.11 0.31 17.72
C LYS A 120 -1.26 -0.79 18.76
N PHE A 121 -0.26 -0.97 19.62
CA PHE A 121 -0.44 -1.87 20.76
C PHE A 121 -1.30 -1.18 21.83
N THR A 122 -2.32 -1.87 22.31
CA THR A 122 -3.19 -1.36 23.39
C THR A 122 -2.64 -1.67 24.79
N GLY A 123 -1.52 -2.41 24.86
CA GLY A 123 -0.81 -2.74 26.08
C GLY A 123 0.68 -2.44 25.99
N LYS A 124 1.49 -3.19 26.73
CA LYS A 124 2.95 -3.07 26.67
C LYS A 124 3.43 -3.44 25.27
N ILE A 125 4.16 -2.53 24.61
CA ILE A 125 4.83 -2.81 23.33
C ILE A 125 5.88 -3.90 23.57
N PRO A 126 5.81 -5.04 22.85
CA PRO A 126 6.83 -6.07 22.95
C PRO A 126 8.18 -5.54 22.50
N THR A 127 9.25 -5.94 23.19
CA THR A 127 10.63 -5.60 22.81
C THR A 127 11.15 -6.52 21.70
N ASP A 128 10.61 -7.73 21.64
CA ASP A 128 10.94 -8.79 20.71
C ASP A 128 9.67 -9.54 20.25
N PHE A 129 9.78 -10.20 19.10
CA PHE A 129 8.72 -11.01 18.50
C PHE A 129 9.32 -12.37 18.15
N PRO A 130 9.41 -13.32 19.11
CA PRO A 130 10.07 -14.59 18.89
C PRO A 130 9.37 -15.39 17.79
N GLY A 131 10.14 -15.89 16.83
CA GLY A 131 9.63 -16.68 15.71
C GLY A 131 9.01 -15.86 14.58
N ILE A 132 9.05 -14.52 14.65
CA ILE A 132 8.50 -13.63 13.62
C ILE A 132 9.64 -12.86 12.97
N GLU A 133 9.75 -12.92 11.64
CA GLU A 133 10.77 -12.18 10.91
C GLU A 133 10.37 -10.71 10.74
N GLY A 134 11.09 -9.81 11.42
CA GLY A 134 10.87 -8.37 11.27
C GLY A 134 12.04 -7.52 11.77
N LYS A 135 11.93 -6.21 11.55
CA LYS A 135 12.98 -5.24 11.91
C LYS A 135 12.39 -3.97 12.48
N TRP A 136 12.98 -3.49 13.56
CA TRP A 136 12.74 -2.14 14.08
C TRP A 136 13.38 -1.10 13.16
N ARG A 137 12.57 -0.14 12.70
CA ARG A 137 12.98 0.95 11.83
C ARG A 137 12.71 2.29 12.46
#